data_AF-A0A3D3WYT4-F1
#
_entry.id   AF-A0A3D3WYT4-F1
#
_cell.length_a   1.000
_cell.length_b   1.000
_cell.length_c   1.000
_cell.angle_alpha   90.00
_cell.angle_beta   90.00
_cell.angle_gamma   90.00
#
_symmetry.space_group_name_H-M   'P 1'
#
loop_
_entity.id
_entity.type
_entity.pdbx_description
1 polymer ?
#
loop_
_entity_poly.entity_id
_entity_poly.type
_entity_poly.pdbx_seq_one_letter_code
_entity_poly.pdbx_strand_id
1 'polypeptide(L)'
;MRFSFNYRHFDDAASNEADISSGRLGVDYDRFLNTGTLGLTFGGKVEIALQDLVPTSGLGQGAGTLRSYMFEEMPLLFMFGGAEASFDIGQEKSNLEIRAGVGYGRFSDVTSLAKALKIQKGLLRKGKIKKQLSDESLLLIADQISQRAEFTSMDELMSAIQTLIEEASGTVVDPAIVMVGMEFNTLQTLVSNIADLVTEASGDPLDAEALMIIQEQILIQNDSRSCGWAVQGGVGYDLVTRKALLTASLDAALAPDPASQIVLRTSFSTPFLSLEESVLNISTSYDYLIKNDISLFANYTLQAKPVEELSAVTHSVSLELALHLEVGSLALQIALTKAPNVPTWSTDVMFSLVVDLL
;
A
#
# COMPACT_ATOMS: atom_id res chain seq x y z
N MET A 1 0.67 -2.90 -8.62
CA MET A 1 -0.75 -2.91 -9.02
C MET A 1 -1.26 -4.31 -8.80
N ARG A 2 -2.38 -4.49 -8.09
CA ARG A 2 -2.92 -5.81 -7.77
C ARG A 2 -4.19 -6.06 -8.58
N PHE A 3 -4.24 -7.19 -9.27
CA PHE A 3 -5.45 -7.68 -9.94
C PHE A 3 -6.01 -8.86 -9.14
N SER A 4 -7.30 -8.85 -8.86
CA SER A 4 -7.99 -9.97 -8.24
C SER A 4 -9.17 -10.41 -9.09
N PHE A 5 -9.27 -11.72 -9.32
CA PHE A 5 -10.43 -12.35 -9.91
C PHE A 5 -11.00 -13.36 -8.92
N ASN A 6 -12.30 -13.26 -8.69
CA ASN A 6 -13.02 -14.12 -7.78
C ASN A 6 -14.24 -14.69 -8.51
N TYR A 7 -14.47 -15.98 -8.36
CA TYR A 7 -15.63 -16.68 -8.91
C TYR A 7 -16.28 -17.52 -7.80
N ARG A 8 -17.59 -17.36 -7.64
CA ARG A 8 -18.40 -18.12 -6.71
C ARG A 8 -19.56 -18.76 -7.47
N HIS A 9 -19.72 -20.06 -7.25
CA HIS A 9 -20.84 -20.85 -7.70
C HIS A 9 -21.54 -21.43 -6.47
N PHE A 10 -22.86 -21.25 -6.36
CA PHE A 10 -23.65 -21.73 -5.23
C PHE A 10 -24.90 -22.44 -5.76
N ASP A 11 -25.01 -23.73 -5.45
CA ASP A 11 -26.21 -24.54 -5.67
C ASP A 11 -27.05 -24.54 -4.39
N ASP A 12 -28.23 -23.91 -4.43
CA ASP A 12 -29.22 -24.04 -3.36
C ASP A 12 -30.19 -25.18 -3.67
N ALA A 13 -30.04 -26.31 -2.98
CA ALA A 13 -30.94 -27.46 -3.14
C ALA A 13 -32.35 -27.24 -2.56
N ALA A 14 -32.61 -26.12 -1.86
CA ALA A 14 -33.87 -25.84 -1.16
C ALA A 14 -34.73 -24.74 -1.78
N SER A 15 -34.26 -24.03 -2.82
CA SER A 15 -35.04 -23.03 -3.55
C SER A 15 -35.10 -23.33 -5.05
N ASN A 16 -36.26 -23.06 -5.68
CA ASN A 16 -36.43 -23.12 -7.14
C ASN A 16 -35.92 -21.81 -7.82
N GLU A 17 -35.12 -21.01 -7.12
CA GLU A 17 -34.56 -19.77 -7.65
C GLU A 17 -33.18 -20.04 -8.26
N ALA A 18 -32.95 -19.46 -9.43
CA ALA A 18 -31.93 -19.84 -10.40
C ALA A 18 -30.49 -19.90 -9.85
N ASP A 19 -29.69 -20.80 -10.42
CA ASP A 19 -28.23 -20.88 -10.31
C ASP A 19 -27.61 -19.47 -10.35
N ILE A 20 -26.99 -19.01 -9.26
CA ILE A 20 -26.31 -17.72 -9.24
C ILE A 20 -24.81 -17.96 -9.40
N SER A 21 -24.31 -17.82 -10.63
CA SER A 21 -22.89 -17.62 -10.86
C SER A 21 -22.55 -16.16 -10.62
N SER A 22 -21.78 -15.85 -9.58
CA SER A 22 -21.30 -14.48 -9.35
C SER A 22 -19.78 -14.43 -9.37
N GLY A 23 -19.25 -13.34 -9.93
CA GLY A 23 -17.82 -13.08 -9.97
C GLY A 23 -17.51 -11.67 -9.48
N ARG A 24 -16.28 -11.42 -9.05
CA ARG A 24 -15.80 -10.06 -8.75
C ARG A 24 -14.42 -9.86 -9.36
N LEU A 25 -14.26 -8.76 -10.08
CA LEU A 25 -12.99 -8.28 -10.60
C LEU A 25 -12.55 -7.07 -9.78
N GLY A 26 -11.37 -7.13 -9.18
CA GLY A 26 -10.80 -6.05 -8.38
C GLY A 26 -9.47 -5.57 -8.95
N VAL A 27 -9.27 -4.26 -8.98
CA VAL A 27 -7.97 -3.64 -9.20
C VAL A 27 -7.66 -2.73 -8.03
N ASP A 28 -6.48 -2.87 -7.45
CA ASP A 28 -6.00 -2.07 -6.33
C ASP A 28 -4.61 -1.51 -6.64
N TYR A 29 -4.40 -0.24 -6.35
CA TYR A 29 -3.15 0.47 -6.59
C TYR A 29 -2.92 1.49 -5.49
N ASP A 30 -1.84 1.32 -4.74
CA ASP A 30 -1.35 2.31 -3.78
C ASP A 30 0.09 2.66 -4.10
N ARG A 31 0.40 3.96 -4.07
CA ARG A 31 1.75 4.51 -4.18
C ARG A 31 1.94 5.58 -3.10
N PHE A 32 3.05 5.47 -2.40
CA PHE A 32 3.48 6.46 -1.42
C PHE A 32 4.90 6.87 -1.73
N LEU A 33 5.16 8.17 -1.74
CA LEU A 33 6.48 8.77 -1.89
C LEU A 33 6.64 9.82 -0.80
N ASN A 34 7.77 9.83 -0.12
CA ASN A 34 8.05 10.84 0.90
C ASN A 34 9.53 11.19 0.89
N THR A 35 9.81 12.47 0.66
CA THR A 35 11.14 13.06 0.73
C THR A 35 11.26 13.90 2.03
N GLY A 36 12.41 14.54 2.24
CA GLY A 36 12.58 15.44 3.39
C GLY A 36 11.49 16.53 3.46
N THR A 37 11.12 17.08 2.30
CA THR A 37 10.29 18.28 2.14
C THR A 37 8.94 18.05 1.46
N LEU A 38 8.74 16.91 0.79
CA LEU A 38 7.53 16.61 0.01
C LEU A 38 7.00 15.21 0.31
N GLY A 39 5.70 15.08 0.56
CA GLY A 39 5.00 13.80 0.61
C GLY A 39 3.96 13.69 -0.51
N LEU A 40 3.85 12.54 -1.15
CA LEU A 40 2.79 12.20 -2.09
C LEU A 40 2.18 10.86 -1.68
N THR A 41 0.86 10.83 -1.60
CA THR A 41 0.09 9.59 -1.44
C THR A 41 -0.91 9.51 -2.58
N PHE A 42 -0.97 8.39 -3.27
CA PHE A 42 -1.96 8.12 -4.30
C PHE A 42 -2.46 6.69 -4.11
N GLY A 43 -3.77 6.52 -4.02
CA GLY A 43 -4.41 5.23 -3.83
C GLY A 43 -5.65 5.12 -4.70
N GLY A 44 -5.97 3.91 -5.15
CA GLY A 44 -7.14 3.66 -5.98
C GLY A 44 -7.57 2.21 -5.90
N LYS A 45 -8.88 2.00 -5.80
CA LYS A 45 -9.51 0.68 -5.84
C LYS A 45 -10.70 0.72 -6.80
N VAL A 46 -10.76 -0.22 -7.72
CA VAL A 46 -11.90 -0.46 -8.60
C VAL A 46 -12.37 -1.89 -8.39
N GLU A 47 -13.67 -2.08 -8.30
CA GLU A 47 -14.28 -3.38 -8.15
C GLU A 47 -15.51 -3.49 -9.04
N ILE A 48 -15.64 -4.59 -9.76
CA ILE A 48 -16.74 -4.87 -10.68
C ILE A 48 -17.37 -6.19 -10.25
N ALA A 49 -18.65 -6.16 -9.89
CA ALA A 49 -19.42 -7.37 -9.65
C ALA A 49 -19.95 -7.91 -10.98
N LEU A 50 -19.87 -9.23 -11.13
CA LEU A 50 -20.34 -10.00 -12.27
C LEU A 50 -21.48 -10.92 -11.81
N GLN A 51 -22.52 -11.02 -12.61
CA GLN A 51 -23.52 -12.09 -12.55
C GLN A 51 -23.51 -12.79 -13.89
N ASP A 52 -23.32 -14.11 -13.91
CA ASP A 52 -23.13 -14.92 -15.11
C ASP A 52 -22.02 -14.38 -16.04
N LEU A 53 -20.93 -13.89 -15.44
CA LEU A 53 -19.79 -13.24 -16.10
C LEU A 53 -20.14 -11.91 -16.81
N VAL A 54 -21.33 -11.36 -16.58
CA VAL A 54 -21.74 -10.03 -17.07
C VAL A 54 -21.62 -9.00 -15.95
N PRO A 55 -20.97 -7.85 -16.16
CA PRO A 55 -20.91 -6.77 -15.17
C PRO A 55 -22.30 -6.28 -14.78
N THR A 56 -22.64 -6.33 -13.50
CA THR A 56 -23.93 -5.88 -12.95
C THR A 56 -23.82 -4.64 -12.09
N SER A 57 -22.69 -4.45 -11.41
CA SER A 57 -22.40 -3.24 -10.65
C SER A 57 -20.89 -3.01 -10.58
N GLY A 58 -20.50 -1.79 -10.25
CA GLY A 58 -19.10 -1.45 -10.06
C GLY A 58 -18.93 -0.29 -9.11
N LEU A 59 -17.92 -0.40 -8.25
CA LEU A 59 -17.51 0.62 -7.31
C LEU A 59 -16.08 1.02 -7.65
N GLY A 60 -15.81 2.30 -7.76
CA GLY A 60 -14.45 2.82 -7.82
C GLY A 60 -14.23 3.91 -6.80
N GLN A 61 -13.04 3.96 -6.25
CA GLN A 61 -12.56 5.06 -5.42
C GLN A 61 -11.09 5.33 -5.72
N GLY A 62 -10.69 6.59 -5.67
CA GLY A 62 -9.31 7.01 -5.82
C GLY A 62 -9.05 8.29 -5.05
N ALA A 63 -7.88 8.38 -4.42
CA ALA A 63 -7.47 9.55 -3.66
C ALA A 63 -6.00 9.86 -3.90
N GLY A 64 -5.70 11.15 -4.09
CA GLY A 64 -4.35 11.68 -4.19
C GLY A 64 -4.16 12.81 -3.18
N THR A 65 -3.02 12.85 -2.48
CA THR A 65 -2.67 13.93 -1.54
C THR A 65 -1.19 14.27 -1.69
N LEU A 66 -0.93 15.54 -1.98
CA LEU A 66 0.40 16.15 -1.94
C LEU A 66 0.55 16.91 -0.61
N ARG A 67 1.67 16.72 0.07
CA ARG A 67 2.05 17.38 1.32
C ARG A 67 3.38 18.12 1.13
N SER A 68 3.46 19.36 1.59
CA SER A 68 4.67 20.18 1.56
C SER A 68 5.02 20.59 2.99
N TYR A 69 6.18 20.14 3.47
CA TYR A 69 6.66 20.40 4.83
C TYR A 69 7.34 21.78 4.90
N MET A 70 6.90 22.62 5.83
CA MET A 70 7.27 24.04 5.84
C MET A 70 8.65 24.33 6.43
N PHE A 71 9.16 23.44 7.30
CA PHE A 71 10.40 23.66 8.06
C PHE A 71 11.30 22.44 7.95
N GLU A 72 12.56 22.65 7.54
CA GLU A 72 13.54 21.56 7.37
C GLU A 72 14.01 21.00 8.73
N GLU A 73 14.18 21.87 9.73
CA GLU A 73 14.70 21.49 11.06
C GLU A 73 13.66 20.74 11.91
N MET A 74 12.36 21.03 11.72
CA MET A 74 11.24 20.35 12.38
C MET A 74 10.07 20.18 11.40
N PRO A 75 10.12 19.17 10.50
CA PRO A 75 9.14 18.98 9.43
C PRO A 75 7.87 18.30 9.96
N LEU A 76 7.24 18.91 10.98
CA LEU A 76 5.96 18.48 11.52
C LEU A 76 4.80 19.29 10.95
N LEU A 77 4.99 20.58 10.67
CA LEU A 77 3.96 21.39 10.01
C LEU A 77 4.04 21.23 8.50
N PHE A 78 2.90 20.96 7.88
CA PHE A 78 2.80 20.83 6.42
C PHE A 78 1.53 21.49 5.87
N MET A 79 1.59 21.93 4.62
CA MET A 79 0.39 22.20 3.81
C MET A 79 0.06 20.97 3.00
N PHE A 80 -1.22 20.77 2.70
CA PHE A 80 -1.63 19.70 1.80
C PHE A 80 -2.64 20.18 0.76
N GLY A 81 -2.60 19.53 -0.39
CA GLY A 81 -3.60 19.60 -1.44
C GLY A 81 -3.93 18.19 -1.92
N GLY A 82 -5.19 17.88 -2.12
CA GLY A 82 -5.61 16.55 -2.51
C GLY A 82 -6.90 16.53 -3.31
N ALA A 83 -7.15 15.39 -3.94
CA ALA A 83 -8.39 15.10 -4.63
C ALA A 83 -8.83 13.68 -4.30
N GLU A 84 -10.13 13.49 -4.17
CA GLU A 84 -10.76 12.19 -3.97
C GLU A 84 -11.90 12.06 -4.99
N ALA A 85 -12.00 10.91 -5.63
CA ALA A 85 -13.08 10.59 -6.54
C ALA A 85 -13.65 9.22 -6.17
N SER A 86 -14.96 9.07 -6.20
CA SER A 86 -15.60 7.77 -6.10
C SER A 86 -16.81 7.69 -7.03
N PHE A 87 -17.13 6.47 -7.46
CA PHE A 87 -18.30 6.21 -8.29
C PHE A 87 -18.92 4.85 -7.92
N ASP A 88 -20.24 4.80 -7.95
CA ASP A 88 -21.04 3.58 -7.85
C ASP A 88 -21.98 3.50 -9.06
N ILE A 89 -21.72 2.53 -9.94
CA ILE A 89 -22.50 2.30 -11.17
C ILE A 89 -23.93 1.85 -10.85
N GLY A 90 -24.17 1.25 -9.68
CA GLY A 90 -25.47 0.74 -9.26
C GLY A 90 -26.33 1.71 -8.45
N GLN A 91 -25.76 2.78 -7.89
CA GLN A 91 -26.49 3.72 -7.02
C GLN A 91 -26.46 5.19 -7.47
N GLU A 92 -25.99 5.51 -8.68
CA GLU A 92 -25.79 6.90 -9.17
C GLU A 92 -25.03 7.82 -8.18
N LYS A 93 -24.24 7.24 -7.27
CA LYS A 93 -23.46 7.97 -6.28
C LYS A 93 -22.06 8.15 -6.81
N SER A 94 -21.83 9.25 -7.52
CA SER A 94 -20.48 9.74 -7.80
C SER A 94 -20.12 10.86 -6.86
N ASN A 95 -18.88 10.87 -6.36
CA ASN A 95 -18.29 11.99 -5.63
C ASN A 95 -17.00 12.40 -6.33
N LEU A 96 -16.76 13.70 -6.40
CA LEU A 96 -15.46 14.25 -6.78
C LEU A 96 -15.18 15.43 -5.87
N GLU A 97 -14.19 15.28 -5.01
CA GLU A 97 -13.83 16.26 -4.00
C GLU A 97 -12.41 16.74 -4.18
N ILE A 98 -12.19 18.05 -4.07
CA ILE A 98 -10.87 18.66 -3.99
C ILE A 98 -10.70 19.25 -2.59
N ARG A 99 -9.55 19.02 -1.95
CA ARG A 99 -9.26 19.44 -0.57
C ARG A 99 -7.94 20.21 -0.51
N ALA A 100 -7.87 21.20 0.37
CA ALA A 100 -6.62 21.85 0.73
C ALA A 100 -6.64 22.29 2.19
N GLY A 101 -5.48 22.31 2.83
CA GLY A 101 -5.38 22.74 4.22
C GLY A 101 -3.98 22.63 4.81
N VAL A 102 -3.95 22.50 6.13
CA VAL A 102 -2.72 22.38 6.92
C VAL A 102 -2.79 21.15 7.80
N GLY A 103 -1.62 20.63 8.15
CA GLY A 103 -1.50 19.51 9.06
C GLY A 103 -0.28 19.60 9.95
N TYR A 104 -0.29 18.73 10.94
CA TYR A 104 0.77 18.57 11.93
C TYR A 104 1.07 17.09 12.13
N GLY A 105 2.36 16.74 12.08
CA GLY A 105 2.87 15.39 12.22
C GLY A 105 3.62 14.92 10.97
N ARG A 106 4.18 13.71 11.05
CA ARG A 106 4.87 13.05 9.95
C ARG A 106 4.45 11.58 9.93
N PHE A 107 3.69 11.23 8.90
CA PHE A 107 3.38 9.85 8.53
C PHE A 107 4.35 9.45 7.41
N SER A 108 5.27 8.53 7.70
CA SER A 108 6.37 8.17 6.80
C SER A 108 6.25 6.72 6.36
N ASP A 109 6.63 6.46 5.12
CA ASP A 109 6.97 5.12 4.65
C ASP A 109 8.38 4.77 5.13
N VAL A 110 8.48 3.65 5.83
CA VAL A 110 9.69 3.09 6.42
C VAL A 110 9.99 1.70 5.86
N THR A 111 9.42 1.36 4.69
CA THR A 111 9.59 0.07 4.02
C THR A 111 11.05 -0.30 3.85
N SER A 112 11.87 0.61 3.34
CA SER A 112 13.29 0.33 3.11
C SER A 112 14.05 0.06 4.41
N LEU A 113 13.71 0.77 5.48
CA LEU A 113 14.29 0.54 6.80
C LEU A 113 13.82 -0.79 7.41
N ALA A 114 12.54 -1.12 7.26
CA ALA A 114 12.01 -2.42 7.70
C ALA A 114 12.72 -3.57 6.96
N LYS A 115 12.95 -3.45 5.65
CA LYS A 115 13.73 -4.42 4.87
C LYS A 115 15.18 -4.52 5.36
N ALA A 116 15.86 -3.41 5.61
CA ALA A 116 17.21 -3.41 6.19
C ALA A 116 17.26 -4.17 7.53
N LEU A 117 16.29 -3.93 8.42
CA LEU A 117 16.17 -4.65 9.69
C LEU A 117 15.89 -6.15 9.52
N LYS A 118 15.07 -6.54 8.53
CA LYS A 118 14.81 -7.95 8.20
C LYS A 118 16.08 -8.64 7.69
N ILE A 119 16.86 -7.97 6.84
CA ILE A 119 18.16 -8.47 6.36
C ILE A 119 19.09 -8.74 7.55
N GLN A 120 19.29 -7.75 8.43
CA GLN A 120 20.12 -7.92 9.62
C GLN A 120 19.64 -9.12 10.47
N LYS A 121 18.34 -9.21 10.73
CA LYS A 121 17.76 -10.30 11.54
C LYS A 121 17.96 -11.67 10.88
N GLY A 122 17.84 -11.76 9.56
CA GLY A 122 18.13 -12.96 8.78
C GLY A 122 19.59 -13.39 8.89
N LEU A 123 20.52 -12.46 8.72
CA LEU A 123 21.96 -12.71 8.82
C LEU A 123 22.39 -13.14 10.23
N LEU A 124 21.87 -12.49 11.27
CA LEU A 124 22.11 -12.87 12.68
C LEU A 124 21.60 -14.28 12.97
N ARG A 125 20.36 -14.59 12.57
CA ARG A 125 19.74 -15.90 12.79
C ARG A 125 20.53 -17.03 12.13
N LYS A 126 21.18 -16.74 11.01
CA LYS A 126 22.03 -17.68 10.26
C LYS A 126 23.51 -17.67 10.70
N GLY A 127 23.86 -16.83 11.67
CA GLY A 127 25.23 -16.70 12.17
C GLY A 127 26.22 -16.12 11.17
N LYS A 128 25.74 -15.43 10.12
CA LYS A 128 26.57 -14.78 9.09
C LYS A 128 27.21 -13.49 9.57
N ILE A 129 26.53 -12.79 10.49
CA ILE A 129 27.08 -11.69 11.26
C ILE A 129 26.94 -12.02 12.74
N LYS A 130 27.92 -11.62 13.55
CA LYS A 130 27.94 -11.96 14.99
C LYS A 130 27.27 -10.92 15.88
N LYS A 131 27.01 -9.71 15.36
CA LYS A 131 26.47 -8.56 16.11
C LYS A 131 25.43 -7.82 15.26
N GLN A 132 24.56 -7.08 15.95
CA GLN A 132 23.64 -6.16 15.30
C GLN A 132 24.45 -5.05 14.60
N LEU A 133 23.96 -4.59 13.45
CA LEU A 133 24.52 -3.44 12.76
C LEU A 133 24.15 -2.18 13.54
N SER A 134 24.94 -1.11 13.38
CA SER A 134 24.59 0.18 13.97
C SER A 134 23.39 0.80 13.24
N ASP A 135 22.69 1.71 13.92
CA ASP A 135 21.57 2.46 13.33
C ASP A 135 22.01 3.22 12.07
N GLU A 136 23.23 3.77 12.07
CA GLU A 136 23.82 4.45 10.92
C GLU A 136 23.96 3.51 9.71
N SER A 137 24.50 2.31 9.90
CA SER A 137 24.61 1.31 8.82
C SER A 137 23.25 0.84 8.32
N LEU A 138 22.27 0.68 9.22
CA LEU A 138 20.90 0.33 8.83
C LEU A 138 20.23 1.42 7.99
N LEU A 139 20.45 2.68 8.32
CA LEU A 139 19.95 3.82 7.54
C LEU A 139 20.63 3.90 6.17
N LEU A 140 21.93 3.64 6.07
CA LEU A 140 22.63 3.57 4.79
C LEU A 140 22.10 2.43 3.91
N ILE A 141 21.89 1.24 4.49
CA ILE A 141 21.28 0.11 3.76
C ILE A 141 19.85 0.46 3.33
N ALA A 142 19.07 1.11 4.19
CA ALA A 142 17.71 1.55 3.87
C ALA A 142 17.70 2.58 2.74
N ASP A 143 18.67 3.51 2.71
CA ASP A 143 18.83 4.50 1.64
C ASP A 143 19.16 3.82 0.30
N GLN A 144 20.06 2.83 0.30
CA GLN A 144 20.34 2.04 -0.91
C GLN A 144 19.10 1.26 -1.38
N ILE A 145 18.30 0.72 -0.45
CA ILE A 145 17.04 0.04 -0.79
C ILE A 145 15.98 1.02 -1.31
N SER A 146 15.85 2.24 -0.76
CA SER A 146 14.86 3.23 -1.22
C SER A 146 15.15 3.73 -2.63
N GLN A 147 16.42 3.82 -3.02
CA GLN A 147 16.80 4.19 -4.39
C GLN A 147 16.23 3.23 -5.44
N ARG A 148 15.93 1.97 -5.08
CA ARG A 148 15.22 1.05 -5.99
C ARG A 148 13.84 1.57 -6.43
N ALA A 149 13.15 2.31 -5.57
CA ALA A 149 11.80 2.84 -5.84
C ALA A 149 11.79 4.04 -6.81
N GLU A 150 12.96 4.61 -7.11
CA GLU A 150 13.11 5.71 -8.09
C GLU A 150 13.09 5.21 -9.54
N PHE A 151 13.06 3.89 -9.76
CA PHE A 151 13.08 3.29 -11.08
C PHE A 151 11.77 2.56 -11.35
N THR A 152 10.99 3.07 -12.30
CA THR A 152 9.66 2.56 -12.65
C THR A 152 9.75 1.21 -13.39
N SER A 153 10.89 0.95 -14.02
CA SER A 153 11.28 -0.32 -14.62
C SER A 153 12.81 -0.44 -14.66
N MET A 154 13.32 -1.65 -14.85
CA MET A 154 14.76 -1.89 -15.01
C MET A 154 15.36 -1.11 -16.20
N ASP A 155 14.56 -0.90 -17.25
CA ASP A 155 14.95 -0.19 -18.47
C ASP A 155 15.20 1.32 -18.25
N GLU A 156 14.46 1.94 -17.33
CA GLU A 156 14.59 3.36 -17.01
C GLU A 156 15.89 3.64 -16.22
N LEU A 157 16.25 2.72 -15.31
CA LEU A 157 17.52 2.72 -14.58
C LEU A 157 18.71 2.49 -15.52
N MET A 158 18.58 1.54 -16.44
CA MET A 158 19.62 1.27 -17.43
C MET A 158 19.82 2.43 -18.41
N SER A 159 18.76 3.15 -18.76
CA SER A 159 18.85 4.37 -19.59
C SER A 159 19.57 5.51 -18.86
N ALA A 160 19.31 5.68 -17.55
CA ALA A 160 19.98 6.69 -16.73
C ALA A 160 21.47 6.36 -16.51
N ILE A 161 21.80 5.09 -16.25
CA ILE A 161 23.18 4.62 -16.12
C ILE A 161 23.92 4.70 -17.46
N GLN A 162 23.29 4.33 -18.58
CA GLN A 162 23.86 4.47 -19.92
C GLN A 162 24.21 5.94 -20.21
N THR A 163 23.29 6.87 -19.93
CA THR A 163 23.53 8.31 -20.13
C THR A 163 24.75 8.79 -19.34
N LEU A 164 24.89 8.37 -18.08
CA LEU A 164 26.03 8.71 -17.23
C LEU A 164 27.35 8.07 -17.71
N ILE A 165 27.31 6.84 -18.25
CA ILE A 165 28.48 6.17 -18.81
C ILE A 165 28.89 6.80 -20.15
N GLU A 166 27.94 7.18 -21.01
CA GLU A 166 28.21 7.86 -22.28
C GLU A 166 28.79 9.26 -22.05
N GLU A 167 28.29 9.99 -21.06
CA GLU A 167 28.86 11.29 -20.62
C GLU A 167 30.26 11.13 -20.02
N ALA A 168 30.51 10.08 -19.23
CA ALA A 168 31.80 9.86 -18.58
C ALA A 168 32.87 9.23 -19.50
N SER A 169 32.45 8.41 -20.48
CA SER A 169 33.36 7.64 -21.34
C SER A 169 33.51 8.20 -22.75
N GLY A 170 32.67 9.16 -23.16
CA GLY A 170 32.71 9.79 -24.48
C GLY A 170 32.45 8.83 -25.65
N THR A 171 31.86 7.66 -25.38
CA THR A 171 31.65 6.60 -26.37
C THR A 171 30.17 6.23 -26.42
N VAL A 172 29.55 6.25 -27.61
CA VAL A 172 28.14 5.86 -27.82
C VAL A 172 28.02 4.33 -27.73
N VAL A 173 27.15 3.83 -26.87
CA VAL A 173 26.93 2.37 -26.70
C VAL A 173 25.75 1.94 -27.59
N ASP A 174 25.94 0.87 -28.38
CA ASP A 174 24.93 0.35 -29.31
C ASP A 174 23.73 -0.27 -28.55
N PRO A 175 22.48 0.17 -28.79
CA PRO A 175 21.29 -0.32 -28.10
C PRO A 175 20.99 -1.81 -28.34
N ALA A 176 21.57 -2.45 -29.36
CA ALA A 176 21.35 -3.88 -29.63
C ALA A 176 22.10 -4.82 -28.66
N ILE A 177 23.13 -4.34 -27.97
CA ILE A 177 23.89 -5.12 -26.97
C ILE A 177 23.17 -5.13 -25.61
N VAL A 178 22.16 -4.27 -25.44
CA VAL A 178 21.47 -4.00 -24.18
C VAL A 178 20.14 -4.78 -24.05
N MET A 179 19.56 -5.27 -25.15
CA MET A 179 18.18 -5.81 -25.13
C MET A 179 18.01 -7.33 -25.01
N VAL A 180 19.01 -8.09 -24.55
CA VAL A 180 18.82 -9.51 -24.21
C VAL A 180 19.54 -9.83 -22.90
N GLY A 181 18.81 -9.75 -21.77
CA GLY A 181 19.26 -10.31 -20.48
C GLY A 181 19.35 -9.35 -19.29
N MET A 182 18.73 -8.18 -19.33
CA MET A 182 18.82 -7.20 -18.23
C MET A 182 17.63 -7.22 -17.28
N GLU A 183 17.53 -8.27 -16.47
CA GLU A 183 16.88 -8.18 -15.15
C GLU A 183 17.83 -8.60 -14.00
N PHE A 184 19.05 -9.04 -14.30
CA PHE A 184 19.95 -9.62 -13.30
C PHE A 184 21.05 -8.67 -12.80
N ASN A 185 21.62 -7.82 -13.67
CA ASN A 185 22.81 -7.03 -13.33
C ASN A 185 22.55 -5.95 -12.28
N THR A 186 21.41 -5.26 -12.35
CA THR A 186 21.10 -4.18 -11.41
C THR A 186 20.80 -4.70 -10.01
N LEU A 187 20.11 -5.84 -9.93
CA LEU A 187 19.88 -6.52 -8.65
C LEU A 187 21.21 -6.99 -8.07
N GLN A 188 22.12 -7.51 -8.90
CA GLN A 188 23.46 -7.87 -8.46
C GLN A 188 24.27 -6.67 -7.98
N THR A 189 24.21 -5.52 -8.65
CA THR A 189 24.88 -4.30 -8.20
C THR A 189 24.32 -3.82 -6.86
N LEU A 190 23.00 -3.77 -6.70
CA LEU A 190 22.37 -3.39 -5.44
C LEU A 190 22.71 -4.38 -4.30
N VAL A 191 22.62 -5.68 -4.57
CA VAL A 191 22.98 -6.74 -3.61
C VAL A 191 24.47 -6.65 -3.24
N SER A 192 25.35 -6.37 -4.21
CA SER A 192 26.79 -6.17 -3.97
C SER A 192 27.06 -4.95 -3.09
N ASN A 193 26.46 -3.80 -3.40
CA ASN A 193 26.64 -2.58 -2.60
C ASN A 193 26.16 -2.78 -1.16
N ILE A 194 25.01 -3.42 -0.97
CA ILE A 194 24.50 -3.74 0.37
C ILE A 194 25.42 -4.76 1.07
N ALA A 195 25.92 -5.76 0.34
CA ALA A 195 26.84 -6.75 0.90
C ALA A 195 28.17 -6.13 1.37
N ASP A 196 28.71 -5.18 0.60
CA ASP A 196 29.92 -4.44 0.95
C ASP A 196 29.70 -3.60 2.22
N LEU A 197 28.59 -2.85 2.29
CA LEU A 197 28.20 -2.08 3.49
C LEU A 197 28.05 -2.96 4.73
N VAL A 198 27.41 -4.13 4.60
CA VAL A 198 27.24 -5.07 5.71
C VAL A 198 28.57 -5.69 6.12
N THR A 199 29.43 -6.03 5.16
CA THR A 199 30.77 -6.59 5.45
C THR A 199 31.63 -5.57 6.18
N GLU A 200 31.63 -4.32 5.74
CA GLU A 200 32.35 -3.22 6.39
C GLU A 200 31.83 -2.97 7.82
N ALA A 201 30.51 -2.91 8.00
CA ALA A 201 29.90 -2.62 9.28
C ALA A 201 30.01 -3.78 10.30
N SER A 202 29.92 -5.04 9.83
CA SER A 202 29.96 -6.23 10.70
C SER A 202 31.38 -6.75 10.94
N GLY A 203 32.31 -6.48 10.02
CA GLY A 203 33.66 -7.05 10.01
C GLY A 203 33.70 -8.55 9.63
N ASP A 204 32.57 -9.14 9.23
CA ASP A 204 32.47 -10.54 8.82
C ASP A 204 32.24 -10.62 7.29
N PRO A 205 33.01 -11.41 6.53
CA PRO A 205 32.80 -11.59 5.10
C PRO A 205 31.50 -12.37 4.83
N LEU A 206 30.72 -11.90 3.86
CA LEU A 206 29.46 -12.53 3.47
C LEU A 206 29.67 -13.63 2.43
N ASP A 207 28.95 -14.74 2.60
CA ASP A 207 28.94 -15.86 1.65
C ASP A 207 27.68 -15.86 0.78
N ALA A 208 27.58 -16.80 -0.16
CA ALA A 208 26.46 -16.89 -1.09
C ALA A 208 25.09 -17.04 -0.38
N GLU A 209 25.05 -17.68 0.79
CA GLU A 209 23.82 -17.79 1.57
C GLU A 209 23.40 -16.43 2.16
N ALA A 210 24.36 -15.62 2.61
CA ALA A 210 24.08 -14.25 3.06
C ALA A 210 23.56 -13.36 1.92
N LEU A 211 24.13 -13.49 0.72
CA LEU A 211 23.67 -12.75 -0.47
C LEU A 211 22.24 -13.12 -0.86
N MET A 212 21.87 -14.40 -0.77
CA MET A 212 20.49 -14.84 -1.04
C MET A 212 19.49 -14.23 -0.05
N ILE A 213 19.85 -14.10 1.23
CA ILE A 213 18.98 -13.46 2.24
C ILE A 213 18.75 -11.98 1.90
N ILE A 214 19.80 -11.27 1.49
CA ILE A 214 19.70 -9.87 1.05
C ILE A 214 18.78 -9.77 -0.16
N GLN A 215 19.03 -10.60 -1.18
CA GLN A 215 18.25 -10.62 -2.42
C GLN A 215 16.77 -10.93 -2.17
N GLU A 216 16.46 -11.97 -1.37
CA GLU A 216 15.11 -12.37 -1.02
C GLU A 216 14.33 -11.20 -0.41
N GLN A 217 14.88 -10.53 0.60
CA GLN A 217 14.21 -9.42 1.28
C GLN A 217 14.01 -8.18 0.38
N ILE A 218 14.96 -7.93 -0.52
CA ILE A 218 14.82 -6.87 -1.52
C ILE A 218 13.65 -7.21 -2.45
N LEU A 219 13.60 -8.43 -2.98
CA LEU A 219 12.64 -8.87 -3.98
C LEU A 219 11.19 -8.96 -3.48
N ILE A 220 10.94 -9.14 -2.18
CA ILE A 220 9.57 -9.15 -1.64
C ILE A 220 8.84 -7.89 -2.07
N GLN A 221 7.82 -8.07 -2.91
CA GLN A 221 6.87 -7.04 -3.31
C GLN A 221 5.73 -7.01 -2.26
N ASN A 222 5.07 -5.87 -2.09
CA ASN A 222 3.92 -5.70 -1.18
C ASN A 222 4.22 -5.78 0.33
N ASP A 223 5.44 -5.42 0.75
CA ASP A 223 5.82 -5.32 2.17
C ASP A 223 5.90 -3.86 2.64
N SER A 224 4.91 -3.03 2.24
CA SER A 224 4.93 -1.62 2.60
C SER A 224 4.82 -1.45 4.11
N ARG A 225 5.68 -0.61 4.69
CA ARG A 225 5.66 -0.29 6.12
C ARG A 225 5.57 1.21 6.30
N SER A 226 4.74 1.64 7.24
CA SER A 226 4.57 3.04 7.60
C SER A 226 4.71 3.23 9.11
N CYS A 227 5.16 4.40 9.51
CA CYS A 227 5.33 4.76 10.92
C CYS A 227 5.04 6.25 11.12
N GLY A 228 4.64 6.59 12.34
CA GLY A 228 4.36 7.95 12.77
C GLY A 228 2.89 8.29 12.68
N TRP A 229 2.58 9.58 12.71
CA TRP A 229 1.22 10.07 12.71
C TRP A 229 1.13 11.44 12.05
N ALA A 230 -0.03 11.77 11.50
CA ALA A 230 -0.33 13.08 10.96
C ALA A 230 -1.81 13.40 11.20
N VAL A 231 -2.07 14.60 11.70
CA VAL A 231 -3.41 15.19 11.77
C VAL A 231 -3.46 16.32 10.75
N GLN A 232 -4.54 16.41 9.99
CA GLN A 232 -4.73 17.48 9.02
C GLN A 232 -6.17 17.98 9.04
N GLY A 233 -6.33 19.27 8.75
CA GLY A 233 -7.63 19.94 8.69
C GLY A 233 -7.63 20.94 7.56
N GLY A 234 -8.77 21.05 6.87
CA GLY A 234 -8.85 21.87 5.68
C GLY A 234 -10.27 22.09 5.18
N VAL A 235 -10.33 22.77 4.04
CA VAL A 235 -11.57 22.99 3.30
C VAL A 235 -11.58 22.11 2.07
N GLY A 236 -12.76 21.61 1.74
CA GLY A 236 -13.02 20.83 0.55
C GLY A 236 -14.10 21.44 -0.32
N TYR A 237 -14.20 20.99 -1.56
CA TYR A 237 -15.32 21.30 -2.44
C TYR A 237 -15.72 20.03 -3.19
N ASP A 238 -16.96 19.59 -2.97
CA ASP A 238 -17.57 18.52 -3.76
C ASP A 238 -18.07 19.13 -5.07
N LEU A 239 -17.48 18.69 -6.18
CA LEU A 239 -17.80 19.15 -7.54
C LEU A 239 -19.13 18.61 -8.05
N VAL A 240 -19.60 17.49 -7.52
CA VAL A 240 -20.88 16.87 -7.88
C VAL A 240 -22.02 17.59 -7.17
N THR A 241 -21.95 17.72 -5.84
CA THR A 241 -23.01 18.41 -5.07
C THR A 241 -22.85 19.92 -5.04
N ARG A 242 -21.71 20.45 -5.51
CA ARG A 242 -21.36 21.89 -5.50
C ARG A 242 -21.35 22.50 -4.09
N LYS A 243 -20.95 21.72 -3.08
CA LYS A 243 -20.97 22.13 -1.67
C LYS A 243 -19.54 22.32 -1.16
N ALA A 244 -19.35 23.38 -0.36
CA ALA A 244 -18.14 23.58 0.41
C ALA A 244 -18.14 22.68 1.65
N LEU A 245 -17.01 22.05 1.91
CA LEU A 245 -16.82 21.06 2.96
C LEU A 245 -15.76 21.55 3.96
N LEU A 246 -15.95 21.17 5.22
CA LEU A 246 -14.93 21.16 6.25
C LEU A 246 -14.43 19.73 6.40
N THR A 247 -13.11 19.56 6.40
CA THR A 247 -12.48 18.25 6.43
C THR A 247 -11.48 18.16 7.56
N ALA A 248 -11.40 17.00 8.19
CA ALA A 248 -10.38 16.65 9.17
C ALA A 248 -9.97 15.20 8.98
N SER A 249 -8.69 14.88 9.11
CA SER A 249 -8.23 13.49 9.10
C SER A 249 -7.06 13.25 10.05
N LEU A 250 -6.93 11.99 10.47
CA LEU A 250 -5.85 11.48 11.30
C LEU A 250 -5.36 10.18 10.66
N ASP A 251 -4.08 10.15 10.32
CA ASP A 251 -3.37 8.95 9.94
C ASP A 251 -2.36 8.61 11.05
N ALA A 252 -2.33 7.36 11.50
CA ALA A 252 -1.37 6.88 12.48
C ALA A 252 -0.93 5.46 12.14
N ALA A 253 0.35 5.18 12.25
CA ALA A 253 0.90 3.85 12.04
C ALA A 253 1.93 3.52 13.12
N LEU A 254 1.86 2.27 13.59
CA LEU A 254 2.81 1.69 14.53
C LEU A 254 3.33 0.38 13.94
N ALA A 255 4.64 0.30 13.74
CA ALA A 255 5.34 -0.92 13.33
C ALA A 255 6.24 -1.37 14.49
N PRO A 256 5.72 -2.16 15.45
CA PRO A 256 6.50 -2.56 16.62
C PRO A 256 7.63 -3.54 16.25
N ASP A 257 7.51 -4.25 15.14
CA ASP A 257 8.56 -5.06 14.54
C ASP A 257 8.50 -4.99 13.00
N PRO A 258 9.57 -5.37 12.27
CA PRO A 258 9.58 -5.26 10.80
C PRO A 258 8.52 -6.13 10.09
N ALA A 259 8.01 -7.16 10.75
CA ALA A 259 7.04 -8.11 10.23
C ALA A 259 5.60 -7.79 10.64
N SER A 260 5.36 -6.75 11.46
CA SER A 260 4.02 -6.38 11.89
C SER A 260 3.76 -4.88 11.83
N GLN A 261 2.54 -4.50 11.47
CA GLN A 261 2.14 -3.11 11.42
C GLN A 261 0.66 -2.94 11.75
N ILE A 262 0.34 -1.93 12.56
CA ILE A 262 -1.01 -1.42 12.73
C ILE A 262 -1.10 -0.06 12.04
N VAL A 263 -2.13 0.15 11.22
CA VAL A 263 -2.43 1.44 10.59
C VAL A 263 -3.86 1.86 10.91
N LEU A 264 -4.01 3.05 11.46
CA LEU A 264 -5.27 3.73 11.71
C LEU A 264 -5.40 4.91 10.75
N ARG A 265 -6.51 4.99 10.02
CA ARG A 265 -6.90 6.13 9.20
C ARG A 265 -8.29 6.58 9.59
N THR A 266 -8.44 7.85 9.89
CA THR A 266 -9.73 8.47 10.25
C THR A 266 -9.95 9.68 9.37
N SER A 267 -11.14 9.83 8.80
CA SER A 267 -11.53 11.00 8.02
C SER A 267 -12.92 11.48 8.43
N PHE A 268 -13.08 12.78 8.58
CA PHE A 268 -14.34 13.44 8.82
C PHE A 268 -14.54 14.51 7.74
N SER A 269 -15.73 14.54 7.14
CA SER A 269 -16.13 15.56 6.18
C SER A 269 -17.55 16.03 6.48
N THR A 270 -17.79 17.34 6.42
CA THR A 270 -19.11 17.92 6.66
C THR A 270 -19.30 19.16 5.80
N PRO A 271 -20.49 19.41 5.24
CA PRO A 271 -20.79 20.70 4.63
C PRO A 271 -20.62 21.85 5.62
N PHE A 272 -20.10 22.99 5.15
CA PHE A 272 -19.74 24.15 6.00
C PHE A 272 -20.89 24.70 6.85
N LEU A 273 -22.14 24.40 6.49
CA LEU A 273 -23.36 24.90 7.12
C LEU A 273 -24.34 23.80 7.56
N SER A 274 -23.98 22.52 7.43
CA SER A 274 -24.84 21.41 7.81
C SER A 274 -24.02 20.26 8.39
N LEU A 275 -24.31 19.90 9.64
CA LEU A 275 -23.75 18.72 10.30
C LEU A 275 -24.56 17.45 9.99
N GLU A 276 -25.79 17.58 9.48
CA GLU A 276 -26.69 16.46 9.17
C GLU A 276 -26.13 15.56 8.06
N GLU A 277 -25.36 16.15 7.15
CA GLU A 277 -24.71 15.45 6.04
C GLU A 277 -23.25 15.05 6.35
N SER A 278 -22.85 15.06 7.62
CA SER A 278 -21.50 14.70 8.00
C SER A 278 -21.21 13.21 7.79
N VAL A 279 -19.99 12.90 7.37
CA VAL A 279 -19.51 11.55 7.15
C VAL A 279 -18.24 11.35 7.97
N LEU A 280 -18.23 10.29 8.78
CA LEU A 280 -17.07 9.82 9.52
C LEU A 280 -16.66 8.45 8.99
N ASN A 281 -15.43 8.32 8.52
CA ASN A 281 -14.81 7.03 8.20
C ASN A 281 -13.67 6.75 9.16
N ILE A 282 -13.62 5.54 9.68
CA ILE A 282 -12.52 5.01 10.48
C ILE A 282 -12.09 3.69 9.84
N SER A 283 -10.81 3.54 9.55
CA SER A 283 -10.20 2.32 9.05
C SER A 283 -9.05 1.94 9.95
N THR A 284 -9.00 0.68 10.37
CA THR A 284 -7.90 0.11 11.14
C THR A 284 -7.46 -1.18 10.48
N SER A 285 -6.19 -1.28 10.13
CA SER A 285 -5.61 -2.48 9.53
C SER A 285 -4.45 -2.99 10.37
N TYR A 286 -4.27 -4.30 10.33
CA TYR A 286 -3.17 -5.03 10.93
C TYR A 286 -2.59 -5.98 9.89
N ASP A 287 -1.32 -5.82 9.58
CA ASP A 287 -0.55 -6.71 8.72
C ASP A 287 0.46 -7.46 9.58
N TYR A 288 0.55 -8.78 9.39
CA TYR A 288 1.50 -9.65 10.06
C TYR A 288 2.07 -10.72 9.13
N LEU A 289 3.38 -10.71 8.94
CA LEU A 289 4.12 -11.76 8.24
C LEU A 289 4.45 -12.91 9.21
N ILE A 290 3.71 -14.01 9.13
CA ILE A 290 3.89 -15.18 10.00
C ILE A 290 5.21 -15.89 9.66
N LYS A 291 5.46 -16.08 8.36
CA LYS A 291 6.68 -16.65 7.75
C LYS A 291 6.89 -15.97 6.40
N ASN A 292 8.06 -16.14 5.79
CA ASN A 292 8.41 -15.53 4.50
C ASN A 292 7.34 -15.78 3.42
N ASP A 293 6.60 -16.90 3.51
CA ASP A 293 5.62 -17.31 2.51
C ASP A 293 4.16 -17.19 2.99
N ILE A 294 3.92 -16.68 4.21
CA ILE A 294 2.57 -16.63 4.80
C ILE A 294 2.35 -15.27 5.47
N SER A 295 1.35 -14.53 4.99
CA SER A 295 0.91 -13.26 5.57
C SER A 295 -0.53 -13.32 6.05
N LEU A 296 -0.80 -12.56 7.11
CA LEU A 296 -2.12 -12.37 7.69
C LEU A 296 -2.43 -10.88 7.65
N PHE A 297 -3.55 -10.53 7.03
CA PHE A 297 -4.06 -9.18 6.99
C PHE A 297 -5.44 -9.12 7.62
N ALA A 298 -5.64 -8.24 8.59
CA ALA A 298 -6.94 -7.96 9.19
C ALA A 298 -7.25 -6.48 8.99
N ASN A 299 -8.47 -6.18 8.59
CA ASN A 299 -8.91 -4.80 8.39
C ASN A 299 -10.32 -4.63 8.93
N TYR A 300 -10.55 -3.47 9.55
CA TYR A 300 -11.83 -3.05 10.09
C TYR A 300 -12.12 -1.65 9.62
N THR A 301 -13.27 -1.46 8.98
CA THR A 301 -13.76 -0.15 8.55
C THR A 301 -15.11 0.14 9.17
N LEU A 302 -15.27 1.37 9.63
CA LEU A 302 -16.51 1.93 10.12
C LEU A 302 -16.83 3.17 9.31
N GLN A 303 -18.05 3.26 8.80
CA GLN A 303 -18.60 4.46 8.18
C GLN A 303 -19.88 4.86 8.91
N ALA A 304 -19.94 6.10 9.40
CA ALA A 304 -21.07 6.61 10.16
C ALA A 304 -21.52 7.99 9.64
N LYS A 305 -22.82 8.26 9.78
CA LYS A 305 -23.42 9.60 9.69
C LYS A 305 -23.74 10.10 11.10
N PRO A 306 -22.89 10.93 11.72
CA PRO A 306 -22.93 11.24 13.16
C PRO A 306 -24.23 11.83 13.71
N VAL A 307 -25.04 12.50 12.89
CA VAL A 307 -26.16 13.34 13.37
C VAL A 307 -27.54 12.68 13.24
N GLU A 308 -27.72 11.73 12.31
CA GLU A 308 -29.04 11.18 12.00
C GLU A 308 -29.52 10.08 12.97
N GLU A 309 -28.60 9.29 13.53
CA GLU A 309 -28.78 8.35 14.65
C GLU A 309 -27.52 7.46 14.71
N LEU A 310 -27.06 7.07 15.91
CA LEU A 310 -25.95 6.11 16.10
C LEU A 310 -26.22 4.71 15.50
N SER A 311 -27.42 4.48 14.97
CA SER A 311 -27.89 3.25 14.32
C SER A 311 -27.48 3.17 12.82
N ALA A 312 -27.19 4.31 12.19
CA ALA A 312 -26.83 4.42 10.77
C ALA A 312 -25.34 4.20 10.51
N VAL A 313 -24.78 3.12 11.06
CA VAL A 313 -23.34 2.79 10.97
C VAL A 313 -23.16 1.54 10.11
N THR A 314 -22.27 1.65 9.12
CA THR A 314 -21.79 0.49 8.37
C THR A 314 -20.50 0.00 9.00
N HIS A 315 -20.45 -1.29 9.32
CA HIS A 315 -19.23 -1.96 9.77
C HIS A 315 -18.78 -2.96 8.71
N SER A 316 -17.50 -2.99 8.40
CA SER A 316 -16.90 -4.06 7.62
C SER A 316 -15.65 -4.57 8.32
N VAL A 317 -15.53 -5.89 8.43
CA VAL A 317 -14.35 -6.60 8.90
C VAL A 317 -13.88 -7.48 7.76
N SER A 318 -12.60 -7.50 7.46
CA SER A 318 -12.01 -8.45 6.53
C SER A 318 -10.77 -9.09 7.13
N LEU A 319 -10.66 -10.40 7.01
CA LEU A 319 -9.51 -11.19 7.37
C LEU A 319 -9.01 -11.89 6.11
N GLU A 320 -7.73 -11.75 5.80
CA GLU A 320 -7.08 -12.38 4.65
C GLU A 320 -5.86 -13.15 5.15
N LEU A 321 -5.76 -14.40 4.73
CA LEU A 321 -4.57 -15.23 4.88
C LEU A 321 -4.02 -15.49 3.49
N ALA A 322 -2.82 -15.00 3.20
CA ALA A 322 -2.18 -15.18 1.91
C ALA A 322 -0.95 -16.08 2.02
N LEU A 323 -0.82 -16.97 1.04
CA LEU A 323 0.29 -17.87 0.81
C LEU A 323 1.02 -17.38 -0.44
N HIS A 324 2.25 -16.91 -0.26
CA HIS A 324 3.10 -16.43 -1.34
C HIS A 324 3.87 -17.61 -1.94
N LEU A 325 3.65 -17.89 -3.22
CA LEU A 325 4.34 -18.92 -3.98
C LEU A 325 5.20 -18.24 -5.05
N GLU A 326 6.17 -18.98 -5.62
CA GLU A 326 7.06 -18.43 -6.67
C GLU A 326 6.33 -17.92 -7.91
N VAL A 327 5.14 -18.45 -8.21
CA VAL A 327 4.35 -18.16 -9.43
C VAL A 327 3.11 -17.32 -9.19
N GLY A 328 2.88 -16.88 -7.95
CA GLY A 328 1.70 -16.11 -7.55
C GLY A 328 1.34 -16.31 -6.08
N SER A 329 0.28 -15.66 -5.63
CA SER A 329 -0.22 -15.75 -4.26
C SER A 329 -1.61 -16.37 -4.22
N LEU A 330 -1.81 -17.33 -3.34
CA LEU A 330 -3.13 -17.88 -3.02
C LEU A 330 -3.62 -17.22 -1.73
N ALA A 331 -4.78 -16.57 -1.76
CA ALA A 331 -5.35 -15.95 -0.58
C ALA A 331 -6.75 -16.46 -0.27
N LEU A 332 -6.99 -16.68 1.02
CA LEU A 332 -8.30 -16.92 1.60
C LEU A 332 -8.72 -15.66 2.33
N GLN A 333 -9.81 -15.04 1.89
CA GLN A 333 -10.39 -13.87 2.53
C GLN A 333 -11.77 -14.18 3.09
N ILE A 334 -12.03 -13.70 4.30
CA ILE A 334 -13.34 -13.70 4.93
C ILE A 334 -13.70 -12.25 5.17
N ALA A 335 -14.82 -11.79 4.64
CA ALA A 335 -15.36 -10.46 4.87
C ALA A 335 -16.71 -10.55 5.58
N LEU A 336 -16.91 -9.69 6.57
CA LEU A 336 -18.14 -9.53 7.32
C LEU A 336 -18.59 -8.09 7.16
N THR A 337 -19.80 -7.86 6.67
CA THR A 337 -20.37 -6.51 6.54
C THR A 337 -21.70 -6.42 7.28
N LYS A 338 -21.86 -5.39 8.08
CA LYS A 338 -23.11 -5.03 8.73
C LYS A 338 -23.60 -3.71 8.16
N ALA A 339 -24.71 -3.77 7.44
CA ALA A 339 -25.37 -2.59 6.89
C ALA A 339 -26.08 -1.78 7.99
N PRO A 340 -26.30 -0.47 7.77
CA PRO A 340 -27.06 0.38 8.67
C PRO A 340 -28.43 -0.23 8.99
N ASN A 341 -28.82 -0.22 10.27
CA ASN A 341 -30.13 -0.71 10.73
C ASN A 341 -30.45 -2.19 10.45
N VAL A 342 -29.46 -2.99 10.03
CA VAL A 342 -29.61 -4.44 9.86
C VAL A 342 -28.99 -5.17 11.05
N PRO A 343 -29.74 -6.02 11.77
CA PRO A 343 -29.22 -6.70 12.97
C PRO A 343 -28.21 -7.81 12.65
N THR A 344 -28.26 -8.37 11.45
CA THR A 344 -27.44 -9.50 11.00
C THR A 344 -26.22 -9.06 10.21
N TRP A 345 -25.13 -9.81 10.35
CA TRP A 345 -23.94 -9.65 9.51
C TRP A 345 -24.11 -10.43 8.21
N SER A 346 -23.66 -9.84 7.10
CA SER A 346 -23.43 -10.56 5.85
C SER A 346 -22.02 -11.14 5.88
N THR A 347 -21.88 -12.40 5.50
CA THR A 347 -20.58 -13.08 5.42
C THR A 347 -20.25 -13.40 3.98
N ASP A 348 -19.06 -13.02 3.56
CA ASP A 348 -18.46 -13.37 2.29
C ASP A 348 -17.17 -14.16 2.54
N VAL A 349 -17.00 -15.25 1.82
CA VAL A 349 -15.80 -16.09 1.88
C VAL A 349 -15.28 -16.23 0.47
N MET A 350 -14.04 -15.80 0.27
CA MET A 350 -13.46 -15.61 -1.03
C MET A 350 -12.12 -16.33 -1.09
N PHE A 351 -11.93 -17.09 -2.16
CA PHE A 351 -10.65 -17.67 -2.52
C PHE A 351 -10.14 -16.94 -3.75
N SER A 352 -8.96 -16.35 -3.64
CA SER A 352 -8.35 -15.60 -4.74
C SER A 352 -7.01 -16.20 -5.10
N LEU A 353 -6.75 -16.25 -6.40
CA LEU A 353 -5.44 -16.48 -6.96
C LEU A 353 -4.98 -15.14 -7.55
N VAL A 354 -3.94 -14.57 -6.96
CA VAL A 354 -3.27 -13.38 -7.48
C VAL A 354 -2.05 -13.85 -8.23
N VAL A 355 -1.99 -13.58 -9.53
CA VAL A 355 -0.79 -13.81 -10.33
C VAL A 355 -0.12 -12.46 -10.52
N ASP A 356 1.12 -12.35 -10.08
CA ASP A 356 1.95 -11.19 -10.39
C ASP A 356 2.35 -11.32 -11.87
N LEU A 357 1.70 -10.54 -12.73
CA LEU A 357 2.10 -10.40 -14.13
C LEU A 357 3.26 -9.40 -14.16
N LEU A 358 4.45 -9.90 -14.51
CA LEU A 358 5.69 -9.15 -14.72
C LEU A 358 5.47 -7.88 -15.55
#